data_AF-A0AAD9SHI1-F1
#
_entry.id   AF-A0AAD9SHI1-F1
#
_cell.length_a   1.000
_cell.length_b   1.000
_cell.length_c   1.000
_cell.angle_alpha   90.00
_cell.angle_beta   90.00
_cell.angle_gamma   90.00
#
_symmetry.space_group_name_H-M   'P 1'
#
loop_
_entity.id
_entity.type
_entity.pdbx_description
1 polymer ?
#
loop_
_entity_poly.entity_id
_entity_poly.type
_entity_poly.pdbx_seq_one_letter_code
_entity_poly.pdbx_strand_id
1 'polypeptide(L)'
;MHAAPFQWAAIFHKSDFRFQDGAQGLNFYSPSLRRPLHDLPCKVYCETCHTPIMDEGRRMVMLFPELLKGIHSDRGKKAFKVADHICWGGRVVDEGVFEGDGVRKWKGVDKQSELLDDGHGGKS
;
A
#
# COMPACT_ATOMS: atom_id res chain seq x y z
N MET A 1 0.90 -9.01 8.86
CA MET A 1 1.59 -7.71 8.80
C MET A 1 1.88 -7.19 10.22
N HIS A 2 2.48 -8.00 11.09
CA HIS A 2 2.95 -7.52 12.39
C HIS A 2 4.46 -7.30 12.28
N ALA A 3 4.94 -6.11 12.65
CA ALA A 3 6.36 -5.72 12.66
C ALA A 3 7.10 -5.72 11.31
N ALA A 4 6.40 -5.71 10.16
CA ALA A 4 7.06 -5.49 8.88
C ALA A 4 7.53 -4.02 8.79
N PRO A 5 8.79 -3.75 8.38
CA PRO A 5 9.31 -2.39 8.26
C PRO A 5 8.66 -1.60 7.12
N PHE A 6 7.99 -2.30 6.18
CA PHE A 6 7.26 -1.71 5.07
C PHE A 6 5.86 -2.28 4.94
N GLN A 7 4.99 -1.49 4.32
CA GLN A 7 3.67 -1.93 3.87
C GLN A 7 3.69 -2.12 2.36
N TRP A 8 3.30 -3.30 1.90
CA TRP A 8 3.04 -3.54 0.48
C TRP A 8 1.63 -3.08 0.16
N ALA A 9 1.51 -2.06 -0.69
CA ALA A 9 0.24 -1.46 -1.07
C ALA A 9 0.08 -1.44 -2.59
N ALA A 10 -1.15 -1.61 -3.05
CA ALA A 10 -1.54 -1.43 -4.44
C ALA A 10 -2.72 -0.45 -4.53
N ILE A 11 -2.65 0.45 -5.52
CA ILE A 11 -3.63 1.53 -5.70
C ILE A 11 -4.47 1.22 -6.93
N PHE A 12 -5.79 1.24 -6.79
CA PHE A 12 -6.76 0.99 -7.87
C PHE A 12 -7.75 2.13 -7.99
N HIS A 13 -8.29 2.35 -9.19
CA HIS A 13 -9.49 3.18 -9.32
C HIS A 13 -10.67 2.49 -8.63
N LYS A 14 -11.51 3.27 -7.96
CA LYS A 14 -12.71 2.74 -7.28
C LYS A 14 -13.65 1.99 -8.22
N SER A 15 -13.69 2.38 -9.50
CA SER A 15 -14.48 1.71 -10.53
C SER A 15 -14.04 0.25 -10.77
N ASP A 16 -12.80 -0.07 -10.45
CA ASP A 16 -12.17 -1.35 -10.79
C ASP A 16 -12.23 -2.33 -9.61
N PHE A 17 -12.80 -1.90 -8.48
CA PHE A 17 -12.86 -2.65 -7.23
C PHE A 17 -14.29 -2.69 -6.69
N ARG A 18 -14.72 -3.86 -6.23
CA ARG A 18 -15.99 -4.03 -5.52
C ARG A 18 -15.91 -5.18 -4.52
N PHE A 19 -16.53 -5.00 -3.36
CA PHE A 19 -16.77 -6.10 -2.43
C PHE A 19 -17.90 -7.00 -2.95
N GLN A 20 -17.78 -8.30 -2.76
CA GLN A 20 -18.80 -9.26 -3.19
C GLN A 20 -20.09 -9.15 -2.36
N ASP A 21 -19.94 -8.96 -1.04
CA ASP A 21 -21.05 -8.87 -0.08
C ASP A 21 -21.35 -7.41 0.33
N GLY A 22 -20.98 -6.45 -0.51
CA GLY A 22 -21.12 -5.03 -0.20
C GLY A 22 -20.29 -4.62 1.02
N ALA A 23 -20.88 -3.81 1.91
CA ALA A 23 -20.20 -3.32 3.10
C ALA A 23 -20.36 -4.23 4.33
N GLN A 24 -21.02 -5.39 4.20
CA GLN A 24 -21.21 -6.30 5.31
C GLN A 24 -19.87 -6.86 5.80
N GLY A 25 -19.67 -6.90 7.12
CA GLY A 25 -18.42 -7.37 7.73
C GLY A 25 -17.27 -6.35 7.66
N LEU A 26 -17.54 -5.10 7.29
CA LEU A 26 -16.55 -4.02 7.22
C LEU A 26 -16.81 -2.95 8.28
N ASN A 27 -15.73 -2.51 8.93
CA ASN A 27 -15.71 -1.34 9.79
C ASN A 27 -14.96 -0.19 9.12
N PHE A 28 -15.50 1.02 9.25
CA PHE A 28 -14.94 2.24 8.67
C PHE A 28 -14.48 3.19 9.77
N TYR A 29 -13.32 3.81 9.58
CA TYR A 29 -12.80 4.84 10.47
C TYR A 29 -12.39 6.08 9.69
N SER A 30 -12.96 7.23 10.02
CA SER A 30 -12.54 8.53 9.47
C SER A 30 -11.37 9.05 10.30
N PRO A 31 -10.14 9.10 9.74
CA PRO A 31 -9.00 9.71 10.43
C PRO A 31 -9.16 11.23 10.58
N SER A 32 -9.91 11.88 9.68
CA SER A 32 -10.21 13.32 9.74
C SER A 32 -11.07 13.65 10.96
N LEU A 33 -12.14 12.88 11.19
CA LEU A 33 -13.06 13.09 12.30
C LEU A 33 -12.71 12.28 13.55
N ARG A 34 -11.74 11.37 13.44
CA ARG A 34 -11.29 10.44 14.49
C ARG A 34 -12.42 9.57 15.05
N ARG A 35 -13.33 9.11 14.20
CA ARG A 35 -14.55 8.37 14.60
C ARG A 35 -14.88 7.21 13.66
N PRO A 36 -15.60 6.18 14.13
CA PRO A 36 -16.04 5.06 13.31
C PRO A 36 -17.19 5.49 12.39
N LEU A 37 -16.84 6.14 11.29
CA LEU A 37 -17.77 6.66 10.29
C LEU A 37 -17.18 6.46 8.90
N HIS A 38 -18.05 6.15 7.95
CA HIS A 38 -17.71 6.19 6.52
C HIS A 38 -17.69 7.64 6.02
N ASP A 39 -16.56 8.32 6.24
CA ASP A 39 -16.29 9.68 5.76
C ASP A 39 -14.94 9.71 5.03
N LEU A 40 -14.96 9.98 3.73
CA LEU A 40 -13.81 9.81 2.84
C LEU A 40 -12.81 10.97 2.95
N PRO A 41 -11.49 10.68 2.97
CA PRO A 41 -10.89 9.35 2.93
C PRO A 41 -11.01 8.61 4.28
N CYS A 42 -11.29 7.32 4.26
CA CYS A 42 -11.43 6.50 5.46
C CYS A 42 -10.60 5.22 5.40
N LYS A 43 -10.35 4.65 6.57
CA LYS A 43 -9.70 3.34 6.74
C LYS A 43 -10.76 2.26 6.87
N VAL A 44 -10.56 1.14 6.19
CA VAL A 44 -11.49 0.00 6.15
C VAL A 44 -10.83 -1.20 6.82
N TYR A 45 -11.56 -1.83 7.73
CA TYR A 45 -11.10 -2.96 8.54
C TYR A 45 -12.11 -4.09 8.48
N CYS A 46 -11.66 -5.32 8.71
CA CYS A 46 -12.57 -6.42 9.02
C CYS A 46 -13.31 -6.15 10.33
N GLU A 47 -14.63 -6.30 10.33
CA GLU A 47 -15.46 -6.08 11.52
C GLU A 47 -15.13 -7.05 12.65
N THR A 48 -14.76 -8.29 12.33
CA THR A 48 -14.53 -9.36 13.32
C THR A 48 -13.12 -9.34 13.92
N CYS A 49 -12.08 -9.26 13.08
CA CYS A 49 -10.69 -9.39 13.52
C CYS A 49 -9.91 -8.07 13.51
N HIS A 50 -10.55 -6.98 13.08
CA HIS A 50 -9.94 -5.64 12.96
C HIS A 50 -8.69 -5.58 12.09
N THR A 51 -8.49 -6.57 11.21
CA THR A 51 -7.40 -6.55 10.24
C THR A 51 -7.61 -5.37 9.28
N PRO A 52 -6.59 -4.50 9.07
CA PRO A 52 -6.66 -3.45 8.06
C PRO A 52 -6.82 -4.06 6.67
N ILE A 53 -7.82 -3.63 5.91
CA ILE A 53 -8.10 -4.15 4.56
C ILE A 53 -7.60 -3.18 3.49
N MET A 54 -8.02 -1.92 3.59
CA MET A 54 -7.70 -0.88 2.62
C MET A 54 -7.95 0.52 3.19
N ASP A 55 -7.37 1.53 2.56
CA ASP A 55 -7.78 2.92 2.69
C ASP A 55 -8.63 3.30 1.47
N GLU A 56 -9.85 3.80 1.72
CA GLU A 56 -10.76 4.25 0.68
C GLU A 56 -10.63 5.77 0.49
N GLY A 57 -10.19 6.18 -0.69
CA GLY A 57 -10.16 7.58 -1.11
C GLY A 57 -11.45 8.02 -1.81
N ARG A 58 -11.43 9.25 -2.35
CA ARG A 58 -12.55 9.79 -3.13
C ARG A 58 -12.72 9.09 -4.48
N ARG A 59 -11.60 8.70 -5.12
CA ARG A 59 -11.58 8.08 -6.46
C ARG A 59 -10.71 6.83 -6.57
N MET A 60 -9.83 6.61 -5.59
CA MET A 60 -8.91 5.48 -5.55
C MET A 60 -9.13 4.68 -4.28
N VAL A 61 -8.76 3.40 -4.31
CA VAL A 61 -8.55 2.56 -3.12
C VAL A 61 -7.09 2.19 -3.04
N MET A 62 -6.54 2.16 -1.83
CA MET A 62 -5.23 1.60 -1.54
C MET A 62 -5.42 0.37 -0.68
N LEU A 63 -5.16 -0.82 -1.23
CA LEU A 63 -5.35 -2.09 -0.53
C LEU A 63 -4.01 -2.80 -0.28
N PHE A 64 -4.03 -3.78 0.61
CA PHE A 64 -2.88 -4.63 0.90
C PHE A 64 -2.97 -5.93 0.09
N PRO A 65 -2.07 -6.18 -0.89
CA PRO A 65 -2.19 -7.32 -1.80
C PRO A 65 -2.14 -8.69 -1.11
N GLU A 66 -1.50 -8.79 0.06
CA GLU A 66 -1.48 -9.99 0.91
C GLU A 66 -2.89 -10.54 1.25
N LEU A 67 -3.92 -9.70 1.18
CA LEU A 67 -5.31 -10.09 1.44
C LEU A 67 -6.00 -10.70 0.22
N LEU A 68 -5.38 -10.63 -0.96
CA LEU A 68 -5.98 -11.11 -2.21
C LEU A 68 -5.78 -12.62 -2.37
N LYS A 69 -6.88 -13.32 -2.68
CA LYS A 69 -6.83 -14.75 -3.03
C LYS A 69 -5.93 -14.95 -4.26
N GLY A 70 -4.95 -15.84 -4.12
CA GLY A 70 -4.03 -16.19 -5.21
C GLY A 70 -2.83 -15.24 -5.37
N ILE A 71 -2.59 -14.31 -4.45
CA ILE A 71 -1.46 -13.38 -4.51
C ILE A 71 -0.10 -14.10 -4.59
N HIS A 72 0.04 -15.25 -3.93
CA HIS A 72 1.29 -16.04 -3.95
C HIS A 72 1.46 -16.95 -5.19
N SER A 73 0.49 -17.00 -6.09
CA SER A 73 0.67 -17.66 -7.40
C SER A 73 1.63 -16.88 -8.28
N ASP A 74 2.22 -17.52 -9.30
CA ASP A 74 3.12 -16.83 -10.24
C ASP A 74 2.42 -15.67 -10.96
N ARG A 75 1.14 -15.85 -11.30
CA ARG A 75 0.30 -14.78 -11.87
C ARG A 75 0.13 -13.62 -10.89
N GLY A 76 -0.17 -13.92 -9.63
CA GLY A 76 -0.35 -12.91 -8.57
C GLY A 76 0.94 -12.13 -8.31
N LYS A 77 2.05 -12.83 -8.10
CA LYS A 77 3.38 -12.23 -7.90
C LYS A 77 3.79 -11.34 -9.08
N LYS A 78 3.51 -11.77 -10.31
CA LYS A 78 3.81 -10.96 -11.51
C LYS A 78 2.92 -9.73 -11.62
N ALA A 79 1.61 -9.87 -11.35
CA ALA A 79 0.64 -8.79 -11.48
C ALA A 79 0.83 -7.69 -10.42
N PHE A 80 1.33 -8.04 -9.24
CA PHE A 80 1.51 -7.11 -8.11
C PHE A 80 2.99 -6.85 -7.79
N LYS A 81 3.91 -7.14 -8.72
CA LYS A 81 5.34 -6.86 -8.53
C LYS A 81 5.52 -5.39 -8.13
N VAL A 82 6.28 -5.16 -7.06
CA VAL A 82 6.58 -3.81 -6.56
C VAL A 82 7.24 -2.99 -7.67
N ALA A 83 6.66 -1.82 -7.95
CA ALA A 83 7.14 -0.91 -8.98
C ALA A 83 7.95 0.27 -8.42
N ASP A 84 7.61 0.68 -7.19
CA ASP A 84 8.18 1.84 -6.53
C ASP A 84 8.23 1.61 -5.01
N HIS A 85 9.31 2.06 -4.38
CA HIS A 85 9.38 2.35 -2.95
C HIS A 85 9.08 3.82 -2.74
N ILE A 86 8.06 4.15 -1.94
CA ILE A 86 7.68 5.53 -1.63
C ILE A 86 7.92 5.83 -0.15
N CYS A 87 8.02 7.13 0.19
CA CYS A 87 8.35 7.60 1.54
C CYS A 87 9.67 7.02 2.07
N TRP A 88 10.62 6.75 1.17
CA TRP A 88 11.88 6.07 1.46
C TRP A 88 12.78 6.82 2.44
N GLY A 89 12.59 8.14 2.57
CA GLY A 89 13.31 8.96 3.55
C GLY A 89 13.00 8.59 5.01
N GLY A 90 11.86 7.94 5.27
CA GLY A 90 11.46 7.48 6.61
C GLY A 90 11.67 5.99 6.85
N ARG A 91 12.45 5.29 6.00
CA ARG A 91 12.67 3.85 6.12
C ARG A 91 13.39 3.50 7.43
N VAL A 92 13.03 2.34 7.99
CA VAL A 92 13.70 1.77 9.17
C VAL A 92 14.26 0.41 8.78
N VAL A 93 15.32 0.44 7.99
CA VAL A 93 16.09 -0.74 7.58
C VAL A 93 17.56 -0.41 7.53
N ASP A 94 18.38 -1.45 7.71
CA ASP A 94 19.83 -1.35 7.57
C ASP A 94 20.22 -0.91 6.15
N GLU A 95 21.36 -0.24 6.06
CA GLU A 95 22.02 0.09 4.79
C GLU A 95 22.32 -1.19 4.00
N GLY A 96 22.23 -1.14 2.67
CA GLY A 96 22.45 -2.31 1.81
C GLY A 96 21.24 -3.22 1.55
N VAL A 97 20.20 -3.27 2.39
CA VAL A 97 19.13 -4.29 2.27
C VAL A 97 18.36 -4.25 0.93
N PHE A 98 18.16 -3.04 0.38
CA PHE A 98 17.45 -2.81 -0.88
C PHE A 98 18.30 -2.09 -1.92
N GLU A 99 19.61 -2.04 -1.70
CA GLU A 99 20.53 -1.46 -2.69
C GLU A 99 20.57 -2.37 -3.91
N GLY A 100 20.33 -1.77 -5.06
CA GLY A 100 20.39 -2.45 -6.33
C GLY A 100 19.25 -3.40 -6.64
N ASP A 101 18.13 -3.29 -5.93
CA ASP A 101 16.94 -4.11 -6.19
C ASP A 101 16.23 -3.75 -7.51
N GLY A 102 16.65 -2.67 -8.19
CA GLY A 102 16.10 -2.21 -9.46
C GLY A 102 14.69 -1.62 -9.33
N VAL A 103 14.23 -1.32 -8.11
CA VAL A 103 12.95 -0.68 -7.83
C VAL A 103 13.19 0.80 -7.53
N ARG A 104 12.44 1.67 -8.19
CA ARG A 104 12.57 3.13 -8.02
C ARG A 104 12.31 3.53 -6.58
N LYS A 105 13.17 4.37 -6.00
CA LYS A 105 13.07 4.85 -4.62
C LYS A 105 12.72 6.32 -4.59
N TRP A 106 11.56 6.67 -4.07
CA TRP A 106 11.09 8.04 -3.91
C TRP A 106 11.23 8.48 -2.46
N LYS A 107 11.80 9.66 -2.23
CA LYS A 107 11.93 10.24 -0.88
C LYS A 107 10.57 10.37 -0.18
N GLY A 108 9.53 10.73 -0.93
CA GLY A 108 8.14 10.87 -0.53
C GLY A 108 7.21 10.14 -1.49
N VAL A 109 6.10 10.77 -1.90
CA VAL A 109 5.14 10.20 -2.86
C VAL A 109 5.76 10.11 -4.26
N ASP A 110 5.41 9.07 -5.02
CA ASP A 110 5.89 8.87 -6.38
C ASP A 110 5.56 10.07 -7.28
N LYS A 111 6.49 10.45 -8.16
CA LYS A 111 6.35 11.55 -9.12
C LYS A 111 6.08 12.94 -8.53
N GLN A 112 6.03 13.06 -7.20
CA GLN A 112 5.83 14.31 -6.46
C GLN A 112 7.00 14.62 -5.52
N SER A 113 7.99 13.75 -5.47
CA SER A 113 9.17 13.89 -4.62
C SER A 113 10.45 13.54 -5.38
N GLU A 114 11.59 13.76 -4.73
CA GLU A 114 12.90 13.42 -5.24
C GLU A 114 13.04 11.91 -5.47
N LEU A 115 13.47 11.52 -6.67
CA LEU A 115 13.89 10.15 -6.99
C LEU A 115 15.33 9.97 -6.49
N LEU A 116 15.54 8.93 -5.70
CA LEU A 116 16.81 8.60 -5.05
C LEU A 116 17.59 7.58 -5.88
N ASP A 117 18.91 7.60 -5.74
CA ASP A 117 19.80 6.59 -6.32
C ASP A 117 19.50 5.19 -5.74
N ASP A 118 19.70 4.17 -6.57
CA ASP A 118 19.50 2.77 -6.22
C ASP A 118 20.69 2.18 -5.46
N GLY A 119 21.72 2.99 -5.14
CA GLY A 119 22.92 2.54 -4.41
C GLY A 119 23.96 1.85 -5.29
N HIS A 120 23.79 1.86 -6.62
CA HIS A 120 24.75 1.27 -7.57
C HIS A 120 25.95 2.19 -7.89
N GLY A 121 26.03 3.40 -7.33
CA GLY A 121 27.17 4.30 -7.54
C GLY A 121 27.40 4.72 -9.01
N GLY A 122 26.37 4.59 -9.86
CA GLY A 122 26.40 5.01 -11.25
C GLY A 122 25.87 6.43 -11.39
N LYS A 123 26.75 7.38 -11.75
CA LYS A 123 26.37 8.76 -12.08
C LYS A 123 25.22 8.75 -13.11
N SER A 124 24.11 9.42 -12.76
CA SER A 124 23.07 9.85 -13.70
C SER A 124 23.66 10.77 -14.77
#